data_AF-A0A6P0IRX0-F1
#
_entry.id   AF-A0A6P0IRX0-F1
#
_cell.length_a   1.000
_cell.length_b   1.000
_cell.length_c   1.000
_cell.angle_alpha   90.00
_cell.angle_beta   90.00
_cell.angle_gamma   90.00
#
_symmetry.space_group_name_H-M   'P 1'
#
loop_
_entity.id
_entity.type
_entity.pdbx_description
1 polymer ?
#
loop_
_entity_poly.entity_id
_entity_poly.type
_entity_poly.pdbx_seq_one_letter_code
_entity_poly.pdbx_strand_id
1 'polypeptide(L)' 'MNTLPINIPPSLRVTDEQFEQLASANRDLRLERSATGKLIVMPPTGG' A
#
# COMPACT_ATOMS: atom_id res chain seq x y z
N MET A 1 13.11 10.81 15.28
CA MET A 1 12.12 11.54 14.44
C MET A 1 10.74 11.15 14.95
N ASN A 2 9.88 12.12 15.28
CA ASN A 2 8.52 11.84 15.72
C ASN A 2 7.63 11.69 14.49
N THR A 3 7.01 10.53 14.28
CA THR A 3 6.13 10.28 13.14
C THR A 3 4.69 10.60 13.54
N LEU A 4 4.01 11.39 12.72
CA LEU A 4 2.57 11.66 12.88
C LEU A 4 1.81 10.81 11.85
N PRO A 5 0.78 10.06 12.25
CA PRO A 5 -0.01 9.29 11.30
C PRO A 5 -0.80 10.23 10.39
N ILE A 6 -0.95 9.84 9.12
CA ILE A 6 -1.84 10.50 8.15
C ILE A 6 -2.96 9.54 7.76
N ASN A 7 -4.19 10.06 7.64
CA ASN A 7 -5.32 9.28 7.17
C ASN A 7 -5.30 9.19 5.65
N ILE A 8 -5.30 7.98 5.13
CA ILE A 8 -5.38 7.72 3.70
C ILE A 8 -6.85 7.59 3.29
N PRO A 9 -7.33 8.38 2.32
CA PRO A 9 -8.71 8.29 1.88
C PRO A 9 -8.97 6.98 1.11
N PRO A 10 -10.15 6.34 1.25
CA PRO A 10 -10.51 5.13 0.49
C PRO A 10 -10.55 5.32 -1.04
N SER A 11 -10.67 6.57 -1.49
CA SER A 11 -10.66 6.96 -2.89
C SER A 11 -9.26 7.10 -3.48
N LEU A 12 -8.19 6.97 -2.68
CA LEU A 12 -6.82 7.04 -3.19
C LEU A 12 -6.63 6.00 -4.31
N ARG A 13 -6.01 6.45 -5.40
CA ARG A 13 -5.53 5.61 -6.49
C ARG A 13 -4.05 5.89 -6.68
N VAL A 14 -3.28 4.84 -6.87
CA VAL A 14 -1.84 4.91 -7.10
C VAL A 14 -1.50 4.54 -8.53
N THR A 15 -0.47 5.17 -9.08
CA THR A 15 0.14 4.75 -10.35
C THR A 15 0.97 3.48 -10.14
N ASP A 16 1.42 2.86 -11.24
CA ASP A 16 2.32 1.70 -11.17
C ASP A 16 3.65 2.07 -10.48
N GLU A 17 4.26 3.19 -10.86
CA GLU A 17 5.50 3.67 -10.24
C GLU A 17 5.34 3.94 -8.72
N GLN A 18 4.23 4.55 -8.30
CA GLN A 18 3.94 4.76 -6.89
C GLN A 18 3.75 3.44 -6.14
N PHE A 19 3.09 2.47 -6.78
CA PHE A 19 2.94 1.14 -6.21
C PHE A 19 4.28 0.44 -6.05
N GLU A 20 5.18 0.51 -7.04
CA GLU A 20 6.53 -0.05 -6.94
C GLU A 20 7.31 0.52 -5.76
N GLN A 21 7.26 1.85 -5.56
CA GLN A 21 7.90 2.50 -4.41
C GLN A 21 7.30 2.01 -3.09
N LEU A 22 5.97 1.91 -2.99
CA LEU A 22 5.29 1.42 -1.80
C LEU A 22 5.61 -0.05 -1.51
N ALA A 23 5.60 -0.92 -2.53
CA ALA A 23 5.95 -2.33 -2.41
C ALA A 23 7.43 -2.54 -2.03
N SER A 24 8.33 -1.69 -2.55
CA SER A 24 9.74 -1.70 -2.18
C SER A 24 9.97 -1.24 -0.74
N ALA A 25 9.21 -0.26 -0.26
CA ALA A 25 9.34 0.26 1.11
C ALA A 25 8.71 -0.67 2.18
N ASN A 26 7.69 -1.45 1.82
CA ASN A 26 6.92 -2.29 2.76
C ASN A 26 7.01 -3.78 2.37
N ARG A 27 8.24 -4.30 2.29
CA ARG A 27 8.55 -5.67 1.80
C ARG A 27 7.99 -6.79 2.67
N ASP A 28 7.69 -6.47 3.92
CA ASP A 28 7.06 -7.33 4.91
C ASP A 28 5.54 -7.47 4.69
N LEU A 29 4.93 -6.52 3.96
CA LEU A 29 3.52 -6.54 3.62
C LEU A 29 3.29 -7.14 2.22
N ARG A 30 2.18 -7.88 2.08
CA ARG A 30 1.68 -8.27 0.76
C ARG A 30 0.78 -7.17 0.22
N LEU A 31 1.36 -6.32 -0.63
CA LEU A 31 0.65 -5.24 -1.33
C LEU A 31 0.21 -5.69 -2.73
N GLU A 32 -1.01 -5.31 -3.13
CA GLU A 32 -1.56 -5.53 -4.46
C GLU A 32 -2.13 -4.21 -5.01
N ARG A 33 -2.00 -4.00 -6.33
CA ARG A 33 -2.63 -2.89 -7.06
C ARG A 33 -3.67 -3.44 -8.02
N SER A 34 -4.92 -2.98 -7.91
CA SER A 34 -5.95 -3.33 -8.89
C SER A 34 -5.73 -2.62 -10.23
N ALA A 35 -6.37 -3.11 -11.30
CA ALA A 35 -6.37 -2.43 -12.60
C ALA A 35 -6.92 -0.99 -12.56
N THR A 36 -7.76 -0.67 -11.56
CA THR A 36 -8.29 0.68 -11.34
C THR A 36 -7.37 1.57 -10.50
N GLY A 37 -6.21 1.07 -10.07
CA GLY A 37 -5.22 1.77 -9.25
C GLY A 37 -5.49 1.72 -7.75
N LYS A 38 -6.40 0.86 -7.27
CA LYS A 38 -6.67 0.70 -5.83
C LYS A 38 -5.54 -0.10 -5.19
N LEU A 39 -4.99 0.41 -4.09
CA LEU A 39 -4.02 -0.31 -3.26
C LEU A 39 -4.75 -1.23 -2.27
N ILE A 40 -4.33 -2.48 -2.18
CA ILE A 40 -4.89 -3.51 -1.31
C ILE A 40 -3.75 -4.09 -0.47
N VAL A 41 -3.97 -4.17 0.85
CA VAL A 41 -3.06 -4.87 1.77
C VAL A 41 -3.69 -6.20 2.10
N MET A 42 -3.05 -7.30 1.72
CA MET A 42 -3.50 -8.62 2.09
C MET A 42 -2.97 -8.94 3.49
N PRO A 43 -3.84 -9.38 4.42
CA PRO A 43 -3.38 -9.81 5.73
C PRO A 43 -2.44 -11.02 5.56
N PRO A 44 -1.44 -11.18 6.44
CA PRO A 44 -0.61 -12.37 6.42
C PRO A 44 -1.50 -13.60 6.58
N THR A 45 -1.42 -14.54 5.65
CA THR A 45 -2.06 -15.84 5.78
C THR A 45 -1.23 -16.66 6.76
N GLY A 46 -1.51 -16.52 8.06
CA GLY A 46 -0.87 -17.30 9.12
C GLY A 46 -1.00 -16.64 10.48
N GLY A 47 -1.75 -17.28 11.38
CA GLY A 47 -1.61 -17.14 12.83
C GLY A 47 -0.76 -18.29 13.36
#